data_AF-S3XD48-F1
#
_entry.id   AF-S3XD48-F1
#
_cell.length_a   1.000
_cell.length_b   1.000
_cell.length_c   1.000
_cell.angle_alpha   90.00
_cell.angle_beta   90.00
_cell.angle_gamma   90.00
#
_symmetry.space_group_name_H-M   'P 1'
#
loop_
_entity.id
_entity.type
_entity.pdbx_description
1 polymer ?
#
loop_
_entity_poly.entity_id
_entity_poly.type
_entity_poly.pdbx_seq_one_letter_code
_entity_poly.pdbx_strand_id
1 'polypeptide(L)'
;MTKDKLIYEGKAKKMWSVKEDDDLLIAEFKDSLTAFNGVKKAEESGKGALNNKISTEIFKLLEKHGIKTDLVKKIDDTNQVVKKCKIIPLEVVVRNIATGSLTKRLGIKDGTILPFTLVEFCYKNDELNDPILNDDHCLLLDAVKTKDELEVLKAEAKKINKILKDFFDKKDLKLVDFKVEFGKTKDGEIILADEISPDSCRFWDKNTNEKLDKDRFRQDLGNVKVAYEEVLRRILG
;
A
#
# COMPACT_ATOMS: atom_id res chain seq x y z
N MET A 1 -4.07 -5.35 24.60
CA MET A 1 -3.81 -5.66 23.18
C MET A 1 -2.50 -6.42 23.15
N THR A 2 -2.61 -7.72 23.34
CA THR A 2 -1.49 -8.62 23.55
C THR A 2 -1.45 -9.60 22.38
N LYS A 3 -0.28 -9.74 21.75
CA LYS A 3 -0.08 -10.74 20.69
C LYS A 3 -0.29 -12.14 21.27
N ASP A 4 -1.04 -12.97 20.56
CA ASP A 4 -1.24 -14.39 20.91
C ASP A 4 -0.52 -15.31 19.92
N LYS A 5 -1.10 -15.58 18.75
CA LYS A 5 -0.54 -16.50 17.74
C LYS A 5 -0.17 -15.76 16.47
N LEU A 6 0.97 -16.13 15.87
CA LEU A 6 1.32 -15.70 14.52
C LEU A 6 0.35 -16.34 13.53
N ILE A 7 -0.42 -15.52 12.82
CA ILE A 7 -1.41 -15.96 11.82
C ILE A 7 -0.76 -16.08 10.44
N TYR A 8 0.06 -15.09 10.09
CA TYR A 8 0.70 -15.00 8.79
C TYR A 8 1.96 -14.15 8.88
N GLU A 9 3.02 -14.57 8.19
CA GLU A 9 4.21 -13.76 7.98
C GLU A 9 4.40 -13.50 6.49
N GLY A 10 4.23 -12.23 6.10
CA GLY A 10 4.49 -11.78 4.74
C GLY A 10 5.91 -11.23 4.57
N LYS A 11 6.17 -10.66 3.39
CA LYS A 11 7.49 -10.09 3.04
C LYS A 11 7.90 -8.93 3.95
N ALA A 12 6.94 -8.08 4.37
CA ALA A 12 7.21 -6.85 5.12
C ALA A 12 6.53 -6.78 6.49
N LYS A 13 5.57 -7.67 6.79
CA LYS A 13 4.79 -7.64 8.03
C LYS A 13 4.53 -9.02 8.59
N LYS A 14 4.33 -9.10 9.90
CA LYS A 14 3.75 -10.26 10.60
C LYS A 14 2.36 -9.88 11.12
N MET A 15 1.41 -10.80 10.99
CA MET A 15 0.05 -10.64 11.47
C MET A 15 -0.18 -11.57 12.66
N TRP A 16 -0.61 -11.03 13.78
CA TRP A 16 -0.82 -11.76 15.03
C TRP A 16 -2.29 -11.68 15.44
N SER A 17 -2.83 -12.75 16.00
CA SER A 17 -4.10 -12.67 16.73
C SER A 17 -3.93 -11.85 18.00
N VAL A 18 -5.03 -11.24 18.45
CA VAL A 18 -5.13 -10.51 19.71
C VAL A 18 -5.77 -11.40 20.74
N LYS A 19 -5.10 -11.62 21.88
CA LYS A 19 -5.59 -12.52 22.94
C LYS A 19 -6.97 -12.11 23.48
N GLU A 20 -7.22 -10.81 23.49
CA GLU A 20 -8.41 -10.22 24.09
C GLU A 20 -9.60 -10.06 23.12
N ASP A 21 -9.40 -10.22 21.79
CA ASP A 21 -10.42 -9.92 20.78
C ASP A 21 -10.16 -10.65 19.44
N ASP A 22 -11.06 -11.56 19.07
CA ASP A 22 -10.95 -12.38 17.84
C ASP A 22 -11.26 -11.61 16.54
N ASP A 23 -11.87 -10.42 16.65
CA ASP A 23 -12.16 -9.52 15.53
C ASP A 23 -11.01 -8.54 15.25
N LEU A 24 -9.93 -8.60 16.02
CA LEU A 24 -8.75 -7.75 15.87
C LEU A 24 -7.49 -8.56 15.56
N LEU A 25 -6.57 -7.91 14.84
CA LEU A 25 -5.22 -8.41 14.60
C LEU A 25 -4.20 -7.33 15.01
N ILE A 26 -2.98 -7.76 15.28
CA ILE A 26 -1.82 -6.87 15.38
C ILE A 26 -0.97 -7.06 14.12
N ALA A 27 -0.79 -5.98 13.36
CA ALA A 27 0.17 -5.90 12.27
C ALA A 27 1.50 -5.38 12.82
N GLU A 28 2.55 -6.21 12.71
CA GLU A 28 3.94 -5.90 13.07
C GLU A 28 4.74 -5.62 11.80
N PHE A 29 5.23 -4.39 11.65
CA PHE A 29 6.07 -3.97 10.53
C PHE A 29 7.52 -4.40 10.75
N LYS A 30 8.08 -5.10 9.75
CA LYS A 30 9.47 -5.57 9.77
C LYS A 30 10.40 -4.57 9.07
N ASP A 31 11.67 -4.63 9.46
CA ASP A 31 12.78 -3.92 8.80
C ASP A 31 13.21 -4.56 7.46
N SER A 32 12.57 -5.67 7.07
CA SER A 32 12.85 -6.38 5.82
C SER A 32 12.52 -5.53 4.58
N LEU A 33 13.47 -5.46 3.65
CA LEU A 33 13.30 -4.91 2.31
C LEU A 33 13.36 -6.05 1.29
N THR A 34 12.38 -6.07 0.38
CA THR A 34 12.31 -7.06 -0.70
C THR A 34 11.97 -6.39 -2.02
N ALA A 35 12.60 -6.80 -3.11
CA ALA A 35 12.31 -6.34 -4.46
C ALA A 35 12.37 -7.51 -5.44
N PHE A 36 11.76 -7.32 -6.63
CA PHE A 36 11.69 -8.33 -7.69
C PHE A 36 11.15 -9.67 -7.16
N ASN A 37 9.96 -9.63 -6.54
CA ASN A 37 9.29 -10.78 -5.94
C ASN A 37 10.15 -11.59 -4.95
N GLY A 38 11.00 -10.90 -4.20
CA GLY A 38 11.83 -11.50 -3.17
C GLY A 38 13.16 -12.02 -3.67
N VAL A 39 13.50 -11.84 -4.95
CA VAL A 39 14.86 -12.14 -5.48
C VAL A 39 15.90 -11.25 -4.81
N LYS A 40 15.60 -9.96 -4.63
CA LYS A 40 16.46 -9.02 -3.91
C LYS A 40 15.94 -8.84 -2.48
N LYS A 41 16.77 -9.14 -1.49
CA LYS A 41 16.44 -9.01 -0.06
C LYS A 41 17.53 -8.21 0.66
N ALA A 42 17.12 -7.40 1.62
CA ALA A 42 17.99 -6.68 2.55
C ALA A 42 17.23 -6.39 3.85
N GLU A 43 17.91 -5.83 4.83
CA GLU A 43 17.32 -5.26 6.04
C GLU A 43 17.76 -3.80 6.15
N GLU A 44 16.84 -2.94 6.58
CA GLU A 44 17.11 -1.51 6.82
C GLU A 44 16.55 -1.15 8.20
N SER A 45 17.46 -0.91 9.15
CA SER A 45 17.09 -0.73 10.55
C SER A 45 16.19 0.49 10.76
N GLY A 46 15.01 0.28 11.36
CA GLY A 46 14.01 1.30 11.61
C GLY A 46 13.02 1.53 10.45
N LYS A 47 13.16 0.80 9.33
CA LYS A 47 12.19 0.88 8.21
C LYS A 47 10.79 0.47 8.65
N GLY A 48 10.66 -0.56 9.48
CA GLY A 48 9.38 -1.02 10.00
C GLY A 48 8.70 0.06 10.84
N ALA A 49 9.46 0.75 11.68
CA ALA A 49 8.95 1.84 12.50
C ALA A 49 8.49 3.04 11.66
N LEU A 50 9.27 3.41 10.63
CA LEU A 50 8.91 4.46 9.67
C LEU A 50 7.63 4.10 8.92
N ASN A 51 7.53 2.89 8.36
CA ASN A 51 6.35 2.46 7.62
C ASN A 51 5.10 2.40 8.50
N ASN A 52 5.21 1.88 9.72
CA ASN A 52 4.08 1.84 10.66
C ASN A 52 3.58 3.27 10.95
N LYS A 53 4.50 4.20 11.23
CA LYS A 53 4.14 5.59 11.52
C LYS A 53 3.55 6.30 10.30
N ILE A 54 4.17 6.19 9.12
CA ILE A 54 3.67 6.78 7.88
C ILE A 54 2.28 6.22 7.54
N SER A 55 2.11 4.90 7.57
CA SER A 55 0.82 4.25 7.30
C SER A 55 -0.25 4.69 8.29
N THR A 56 0.08 4.79 9.57
CA THR A 56 -0.86 5.30 10.60
C THR A 56 -1.35 6.71 10.27
N GLU A 57 -0.45 7.64 9.92
CA GLU A 57 -0.85 9.03 9.64
C GLU A 57 -1.65 9.15 8.34
N ILE A 58 -1.30 8.36 7.32
CA ILE A 58 -2.06 8.33 6.06
C ILE A 58 -3.46 7.74 6.28
N PHE A 59 -3.59 6.64 7.03
CA PHE A 59 -4.90 6.05 7.31
C PHE A 59 -5.78 7.02 8.11
N LYS A 60 -5.24 7.70 9.13
CA LYS A 60 -5.98 8.76 9.85
C LYS A 60 -6.44 9.89 8.93
N LEU A 61 -5.61 10.30 7.97
CA LEU A 61 -6.00 11.30 6.98
C LEU A 61 -7.17 10.79 6.12
N LEU A 62 -7.11 9.54 5.66
CA LEU A 62 -8.16 8.92 4.85
C LEU A 62 -9.46 8.76 5.63
N GLU A 63 -9.40 8.35 6.90
CA GLU A 63 -10.57 8.24 7.78
C GLU A 63 -11.25 9.58 8.02
N LYS A 64 -10.49 10.67 8.19
CA LYS A 64 -11.03 12.03 8.27
C LYS A 64 -11.81 12.45 7.00
N HIS A 65 -11.52 11.83 5.86
CA HIS A 65 -12.23 12.03 4.59
C HIS A 65 -13.27 10.92 4.30
N GLY A 66 -13.63 10.14 5.32
CA GLY A 66 -14.69 9.13 5.24
C GLY A 66 -14.30 7.89 4.44
N ILE A 67 -13.01 7.56 4.33
CA ILE A 67 -12.57 6.23 3.89
C ILE A 67 -12.63 5.28 5.07
N LYS A 68 -13.30 4.13 4.89
CA LYS A 68 -13.36 3.10 5.93
C LYS A 68 -12.08 2.27 5.87
N THR A 69 -11.41 2.12 6.99
CA THR A 69 -10.14 1.39 7.09
C THR A 69 -10.17 0.30 8.15
N ASP A 70 -9.18 -0.61 8.06
CA ASP A 70 -8.89 -1.58 9.10
C ASP A 70 -8.16 -0.98 10.30
N LEU A 71 -7.54 0.20 10.19
CA LEU A 71 -6.81 0.79 11.31
C LEU A 71 -7.74 1.00 12.52
N VAL A 72 -7.29 0.50 13.68
CA VAL A 72 -7.93 0.82 14.97
C VAL A 72 -7.04 1.80 15.74
N LYS A 73 -5.75 1.45 15.92
CA LYS A 73 -4.75 2.34 16.54
C LYS A 73 -3.33 1.81 16.37
N LYS A 74 -2.36 2.72 16.30
CA LYS A 74 -0.93 2.42 16.57
C LYS A 74 -0.76 2.11 18.05
N ILE A 75 -0.03 1.05 18.40
CA ILE A 75 0.22 0.66 19.80
C ILE A 75 1.67 0.87 20.23
N ASP A 76 2.63 0.77 19.32
CA ASP A 76 4.04 1.10 19.55
C ASP A 76 4.69 1.48 18.21
N ASP A 77 6.02 1.53 18.14
CA ASP A 77 6.74 1.98 16.95
C ASP A 77 6.61 1.06 15.75
N THR A 78 6.48 -0.25 15.93
CA THR A 78 6.37 -1.20 14.81
C THR A 78 5.01 -1.89 14.73
N ASN A 79 4.12 -1.68 15.70
CA ASN A 79 2.84 -2.37 15.76
C ASN A 79 1.63 -1.44 15.70
N GLN A 80 0.62 -1.89 14.96
CA GLN A 80 -0.74 -1.33 14.94
C GLN A 80 -1.78 -2.43 15.14
N VAL A 81 -2.87 -2.08 15.82
CA VAL A 81 -4.07 -2.92 15.90
C VAL A 81 -4.97 -2.58 14.73
N VAL A 82 -5.42 -3.61 14.03
CA VAL A 82 -6.31 -3.51 12.88
C VAL A 82 -7.53 -4.42 13.04
N LYS A 83 -8.64 -4.06 12.39
CA LYS A 83 -9.82 -4.91 12.24
C LYS A 83 -9.45 -6.11 11.39
N LYS A 84 -9.87 -7.29 11.84
CA LYS A 84 -9.76 -8.51 11.06
C LYS A 84 -10.72 -8.43 9.87
N CYS A 85 -10.19 -8.67 8.68
CA CYS A 85 -10.97 -8.77 7.46
C CYS A 85 -10.43 -9.91 6.58
N LYS A 86 -11.28 -10.42 5.68
CA LYS A 86 -10.86 -11.35 4.63
C LYS A 86 -10.33 -10.54 3.46
N ILE A 87 -9.01 -10.54 3.26
CA ILE A 87 -8.36 -9.86 2.14
C ILE A 87 -8.93 -10.37 0.81
N ILE A 88 -9.34 -9.43 -0.03
CA ILE A 88 -9.66 -9.69 -1.44
C ILE A 88 -8.31 -9.89 -2.14
N PRO A 89 -8.08 -11.00 -2.88
CA PRO A 89 -6.76 -11.36 -3.40
C PRO A 89 -6.37 -10.52 -4.63
N LEU A 90 -6.59 -9.21 -4.55
CA LEU A 90 -6.28 -8.22 -5.59
C LEU A 90 -5.45 -7.10 -4.97
N GLU A 91 -4.32 -6.82 -5.59
CA GLU A 91 -3.59 -5.58 -5.41
C GLU A 91 -4.21 -4.54 -6.34
N VAL A 92 -4.75 -3.46 -5.78
CA VAL A 92 -5.37 -2.38 -6.55
C VAL A 92 -4.33 -1.28 -6.75
N VAL A 93 -3.80 -1.19 -7.96
CA VAL A 93 -2.73 -0.25 -8.33
C VAL A 93 -3.33 0.97 -8.98
N VAL A 94 -3.03 2.15 -8.45
CA VAL A 94 -3.49 3.44 -8.98
C VAL A 94 -2.30 4.24 -9.48
N ARG A 95 -2.39 4.77 -10.71
CA ARG A 95 -1.29 5.51 -11.35
C ARG A 95 -1.72 6.89 -11.81
N ASN A 96 -0.86 7.88 -11.52
CA ASN A 96 -0.98 9.25 -11.99
C ASN A 96 0.13 9.61 -12.99
N ILE A 97 1.31 9.00 -12.84
CA ILE A 97 2.47 9.20 -13.71
C ILE A 97 2.97 7.83 -14.17
N ALA A 98 3.28 7.70 -15.46
CA ALA A 98 3.79 6.48 -16.03
C ALA A 98 5.23 6.21 -15.58
N THR A 99 5.44 5.07 -14.93
CA THR A 99 6.77 4.56 -14.58
C THR A 99 6.73 3.04 -14.36
N GLY A 100 7.88 2.45 -14.03
CA GLY A 100 7.97 1.06 -13.60
C GLY A 100 7.42 0.07 -14.62
N SER A 101 6.54 -0.83 -14.17
CA SER A 101 5.96 -1.88 -15.02
C SER A 101 5.05 -1.34 -16.12
N LEU A 102 4.38 -0.19 -15.92
CA LEU A 102 3.52 0.41 -16.94
C LEU A 102 4.34 0.85 -18.16
N THR A 103 5.41 1.61 -17.92
CA THR A 103 6.34 2.07 -18.96
C THR A 103 6.96 0.90 -19.70
N LYS A 104 7.45 -0.12 -18.97
CA LYS A 104 8.05 -1.32 -19.58
C LYS A 104 7.07 -2.10 -20.45
N ARG A 105 5.82 -2.25 -19.99
CA ARG A 105 4.81 -3.08 -20.66
C ARG A 105 4.22 -2.40 -21.90
N LEU A 106 3.99 -1.08 -21.84
CA LEU A 106 3.26 -0.35 -22.88
C LEU A 106 4.13 0.59 -23.73
N GLY A 107 5.43 0.72 -23.44
CA GLY A 107 6.32 1.62 -24.16
C GLY A 107 6.05 3.11 -23.93
N ILE A 108 5.24 3.46 -22.93
CA ILE A 108 4.97 4.84 -22.54
C ILE A 108 6.24 5.44 -21.93
N LYS A 109 6.63 6.64 -22.36
CA LYS A 109 7.83 7.32 -21.83
C LYS A 109 7.74 7.48 -20.30
N ASP A 110 8.82 7.13 -19.59
CA ASP A 110 8.92 7.28 -18.13
C ASP A 110 8.73 8.76 -17.72
N GLY A 111 7.97 8.99 -16.65
CA GLY A 111 7.61 10.32 -16.16
C GLY A 111 6.44 10.99 -16.90
N THR A 112 5.80 10.32 -17.87
CA THR A 112 4.62 10.87 -18.54
C THR A 112 3.46 11.00 -17.57
N ILE A 113 2.92 12.22 -17.41
CA ILE A 113 1.69 12.45 -16.64
C ILE A 113 0.51 11.83 -17.41
N LEU A 114 -0.24 10.95 -16.76
CA LEU A 114 -1.39 10.30 -17.38
C LEU A 114 -2.56 11.29 -17.48
N PRO A 115 -3.34 11.25 -18.59
CA PRO A 115 -4.47 12.15 -18.79
C PRO A 115 -5.66 11.86 -17.85
N PHE A 116 -5.66 10.69 -17.19
CA PHE A 116 -6.65 10.28 -16.20
C PHE A 116 -6.00 9.36 -15.16
N THR A 117 -6.67 9.17 -14.02
CA THR A 117 -6.25 8.17 -13.02
C THR A 117 -6.48 6.77 -13.54
N LEU A 118 -5.40 6.05 -13.84
CA LEU A 118 -5.44 4.64 -14.22
C LEU A 118 -5.54 3.77 -12.96
N VAL A 119 -6.46 2.80 -12.98
CA VAL A 119 -6.59 1.77 -11.94
C VAL A 119 -6.40 0.41 -12.61
N GLU A 120 -5.52 -0.41 -12.05
CA GLU A 120 -5.22 -1.76 -12.51
C GLU A 120 -5.36 -2.74 -11.35
N PHE A 121 -5.69 -3.99 -11.65
CA PHE A 121 -5.67 -5.07 -10.69
C PHE A 121 -4.46 -5.97 -10.97
N CYS A 122 -3.73 -6.33 -9.92
CA CYS A 122 -2.81 -7.47 -9.97
C CYS A 122 -3.34 -8.58 -9.05
N TYR A 123 -3.27 -9.82 -9.50
CA TYR A 123 -3.64 -10.96 -8.66
C TYR A 123 -2.62 -11.10 -7.54
N LYS A 124 -3.05 -11.16 -6.28
CA LYS A 124 -2.13 -11.34 -5.16
C LYS A 124 -1.71 -12.80 -5.08
N ASN A 125 -0.66 -13.15 -5.82
CA ASN A 125 -0.13 -14.50 -5.90
C ASN A 125 1.37 -14.46 -6.26
N ASP A 126 2.19 -14.60 -5.21
CA ASP A 126 3.65 -14.54 -5.31
C ASP A 126 4.23 -15.61 -6.25
N GLU A 127 3.63 -16.80 -6.32
CA GLU A 127 4.10 -17.90 -7.20
C GLU A 127 3.90 -17.55 -8.68
N LEU A 128 2.86 -16.77 -8.99
CA LEU A 128 2.55 -16.30 -10.34
C LEU A 128 3.17 -14.94 -10.66
N ASN A 129 3.98 -14.38 -9.76
CA ASN A 129 4.56 -13.05 -9.88
C ASN A 129 3.53 -11.91 -10.02
N ASP A 130 2.42 -12.03 -9.31
CA ASP A 130 1.35 -11.03 -9.22
C ASP A 130 0.86 -10.51 -10.61
N PRO A 131 0.31 -11.40 -11.46
CA PRO A 131 -0.05 -11.04 -12.83
C PRO A 131 -1.15 -9.97 -12.89
N ILE A 132 -1.09 -9.12 -13.91
CA ILE A 132 -2.12 -8.10 -14.15
C ILE A 132 -3.39 -8.77 -14.65
N LEU A 133 -4.51 -8.38 -14.05
CA LEU A 133 -5.84 -8.85 -14.36
C LEU A 133 -6.68 -7.75 -15.00
N ASN A 134 -7.53 -8.15 -15.95
CA ASN A 134 -8.71 -7.36 -16.30
C ASN A 134 -9.89 -7.80 -15.40
N ASP A 135 -11.04 -7.14 -15.55
CA ASP A 135 -12.23 -7.43 -14.74
C ASP A 135 -12.73 -8.87 -14.91
N ASP A 136 -12.73 -9.41 -16.13
CA ASP A 136 -13.22 -10.76 -16.40
C ASP A 136 -12.28 -11.83 -15.80
N HIS A 137 -10.96 -11.59 -15.79
CA HIS A 137 -10.02 -12.46 -15.07
C HIS A 137 -10.28 -12.44 -13.56
N CYS A 138 -10.60 -11.28 -12.97
CA CYS A 138 -10.94 -11.19 -11.54
C CYS A 138 -12.18 -12.03 -11.20
N LEU A 139 -13.18 -12.08 -12.08
CA LEU A 139 -14.36 -12.92 -11.91
C LEU A 139 -14.05 -14.40 -12.12
N LEU A 140 -13.28 -14.74 -13.16
CA LEU A 140 -12.87 -16.11 -13.47
C LEU A 140 -12.09 -16.74 -12.31
N LEU A 141 -11.26 -15.95 -11.64
CA LEU A 141 -10.46 -16.37 -10.49
C LEU A 141 -11.21 -16.31 -9.16
N ASP A 142 -12.51 -15.98 -9.15
CA ASP A 142 -13.30 -15.84 -7.93
C ASP A 142 -12.72 -14.81 -6.93
N ALA A 143 -11.90 -13.87 -7.42
CA ALA A 143 -11.27 -12.84 -6.58
C ALA A 143 -12.32 -11.90 -5.98
N VAL A 144 -13.38 -11.66 -6.75
CA VAL A 144 -14.62 -10.96 -6.35
C VAL A 144 -15.83 -11.79 -6.76
N LYS A 145 -16.99 -11.52 -6.17
CA LYS A 145 -18.24 -12.25 -6.50
C LYS A 145 -19.05 -11.60 -7.60
N THR A 146 -18.93 -10.29 -7.79
CA THR A 146 -19.72 -9.54 -8.78
C THR A 146 -18.88 -8.45 -9.45
N LYS A 147 -19.36 -7.98 -10.61
CA LYS A 147 -18.80 -6.79 -11.28
C LYS A 147 -18.94 -5.54 -10.42
N ASP A 148 -20.02 -5.42 -9.65
CA ASP A 148 -20.25 -4.29 -8.76
C ASP A 148 -19.17 -4.16 -7.68
N GLU A 149 -18.67 -5.29 -7.15
CA GLU A 149 -17.53 -5.26 -6.21
C GLU A 149 -16.27 -4.66 -6.87
N LEU A 150 -15.99 -4.97 -8.13
CA LEU A 150 -14.86 -4.35 -8.85
C LEU A 150 -15.05 -2.84 -9.03
N GLU A 151 -16.26 -2.40 -9.34
CA GLU A 151 -16.55 -0.98 -9.49
C GLU A 151 -16.43 -0.24 -8.14
N VAL A 152 -16.85 -0.86 -7.03
CA VAL A 152 -16.61 -0.34 -5.68
C VAL A 152 -15.10 -0.20 -5.41
N LEU A 153 -14.30 -1.23 -5.71
CA LEU A 153 -12.84 -1.18 -5.51
C LEU A 153 -12.19 -0.05 -6.34
N LYS A 154 -12.58 0.09 -7.62
CA LYS A 154 -12.07 1.17 -8.48
C LYS A 154 -12.51 2.54 -7.98
N ALA A 155 -13.75 2.69 -7.52
CA ALA A 155 -14.28 3.94 -7.00
C ALA A 155 -13.56 4.38 -5.73
N GLU A 156 -13.40 3.47 -4.76
CA GLU A 156 -12.65 3.74 -3.53
C GLU A 156 -11.18 4.04 -3.81
N ALA A 157 -10.53 3.29 -4.70
CA ALA A 157 -9.15 3.55 -5.12
C ALA A 157 -8.97 4.94 -5.76
N LYS A 158 -9.91 5.38 -6.61
CA LYS A 158 -9.91 6.75 -7.19
C LYS A 158 -10.16 7.82 -6.13
N LYS A 159 -11.04 7.56 -5.15
CA LYS A 159 -11.32 8.49 -4.04
C LYS A 159 -10.09 8.66 -3.15
N ILE A 160 -9.44 7.54 -2.77
CA ILE A 160 -8.16 7.53 -2.05
C ILE A 160 -7.12 8.34 -2.84
N ASN A 161 -6.97 8.09 -4.15
CA ASN A 161 -6.02 8.82 -4.98
C ASN A 161 -6.25 10.33 -4.95
N LYS A 162 -7.50 10.78 -5.06
CA LYS A 162 -7.82 12.22 -5.00
C LYS A 162 -7.35 12.84 -3.69
N ILE A 163 -7.67 12.21 -2.55
CA ILE A 163 -7.28 12.68 -1.22
C ILE A 163 -5.75 12.72 -1.08
N LEU A 164 -5.08 11.63 -1.43
CA LEU A 164 -3.63 11.52 -1.25
C LEU A 164 -2.87 12.43 -2.22
N LYS A 165 -3.30 12.54 -3.47
CA LYS A 165 -2.66 13.42 -4.46
C LYS A 165 -2.74 14.88 -4.02
N ASP A 166 -3.90 15.34 -3.56
CA ASP A 166 -4.06 16.71 -3.06
C ASP A 166 -3.26 16.95 -1.77
N PHE A 167 -3.17 15.94 -0.90
CA PHE A 167 -2.37 16.02 0.32
C PHE A 167 -0.87 16.10 0.03
N PHE A 168 -0.33 15.17 -0.77
CA PHE A 168 1.10 15.13 -1.06
C PHE A 168 1.56 16.29 -1.92
N ASP A 169 0.72 16.83 -2.82
CA ASP A 169 1.07 18.01 -3.61
C ASP A 169 1.38 19.24 -2.75
N LYS A 170 0.64 19.41 -1.63
CA LYS A 170 0.87 20.44 -0.60
C LYS A 170 2.10 20.18 0.28
N LYS A 171 2.63 18.97 0.22
CA LYS A 171 3.84 18.54 0.93
C LYS A 171 5.03 18.44 -0.02
N ASP A 172 4.98 19.11 -1.17
CA ASP A 172 6.02 19.08 -2.20
C ASP A 172 6.39 17.66 -2.67
N LEU A 173 5.43 16.75 -2.66
CA LEU A 173 5.59 15.37 -3.12
C LEU A 173 4.61 15.06 -4.25
N LYS A 174 5.11 14.48 -5.34
CA LYS A 174 4.31 13.85 -6.38
C LYS A 174 3.94 12.44 -5.95
N LEU A 175 2.65 12.17 -5.83
CA LEU A 175 2.11 10.81 -5.75
C LEU A 175 2.07 10.19 -7.16
N VAL A 176 3.12 9.46 -7.51
CA VAL A 176 3.35 8.91 -8.87
C VAL A 176 2.40 7.75 -9.14
N ASP A 177 2.45 6.74 -8.27
CA ASP A 177 1.50 5.64 -8.20
C ASP A 177 1.48 5.06 -6.78
N PHE A 178 0.48 4.25 -6.48
CA PHE A 178 0.42 3.48 -5.24
C PHE A 178 -0.37 2.20 -5.41
N LYS A 179 -0.21 1.29 -4.46
CA LYS A 179 -0.92 0.02 -4.38
C LYS A 179 -1.63 -0.06 -3.04
N VAL A 180 -2.90 -0.43 -3.06
CA VAL A 180 -3.68 -0.73 -1.86
C VAL A 180 -4.30 -2.11 -1.94
N GLU A 181 -4.62 -2.67 -0.78
CA GLU A 181 -5.37 -3.93 -0.66
C GLU A 181 -6.66 -3.63 0.10
N PHE A 182 -7.73 -4.34 -0.24
CA PHE A 182 -9.03 -4.21 0.42
C PHE A 182 -9.41 -5.55 1.04
N GLY A 183 -10.19 -5.51 2.11
CA GLY A 183 -10.73 -6.70 2.75
C GLY A 183 -12.22 -6.56 3.05
N LYS A 184 -12.89 -7.69 3.15
CA LYS A 184 -14.28 -7.77 3.60
C LYS A 184 -14.34 -8.06 5.09
N THR A 185 -15.05 -7.23 5.85
CA THR A 185 -15.35 -7.51 7.26
C THR A 185 -16.33 -8.69 7.38
N LYS A 186 -16.57 -9.16 8.61
CA LYS A 186 -17.56 -10.20 8.89
C LYS A 186 -18.97 -9.86 8.39
N ASP A 187 -19.31 -8.56 8.36
CA ASP A 187 -20.61 -8.05 7.91
C ASP A 187 -20.66 -7.82 6.39
N GLY A 188 -19.59 -8.15 5.66
CA GLY A 188 -19.49 -8.02 4.21
C GLY A 188 -19.06 -6.64 3.70
N GLU A 189 -18.77 -5.70 4.60
CA GLU A 189 -18.31 -4.36 4.24
C GLU A 189 -16.88 -4.40 3.69
N ILE A 190 -16.65 -3.73 2.55
CA ILE A 190 -15.31 -3.55 1.98
C ILE A 190 -14.63 -2.37 2.67
N ILE A 191 -13.45 -2.62 3.24
CA ILE A 191 -12.60 -1.63 3.89
C ILE A 191 -11.19 -1.64 3.29
N LEU A 192 -10.53 -0.48 3.32
CA LEU A 192 -9.10 -0.37 3.01
C LEU A 192 -8.29 -1.09 4.11
N ALA A 193 -7.34 -1.92 3.70
CA ALA A 193 -6.51 -2.72 4.60
C ALA A 193 -5.01 -2.60 4.27
N ASP A 194 -4.20 -3.39 4.98
CA ASP A 194 -2.75 -3.53 4.76
C ASP A 194 -1.94 -2.28 5.16
N GLU A 195 -1.26 -1.61 4.22
CA GLU A 195 -0.50 -0.39 4.49
C GLU A 195 -0.49 0.60 3.32
N ILE A 196 -0.28 1.86 3.63
CA ILE A 196 0.15 2.87 2.66
C ILE A 196 1.45 3.48 3.18
N SER A 197 2.55 3.20 2.50
CA SER A 197 3.90 3.60 2.91
C SER A 197 4.78 3.82 1.66
N PRO A 198 6.04 4.26 1.81
CA PRO A 198 6.96 4.32 0.69
C PRO A 198 7.35 2.93 0.13
N ASP A 199 6.97 1.82 0.78
CA ASP A 199 7.05 0.47 0.19
C ASP A 199 5.95 0.21 -0.84
N SER A 200 4.73 0.74 -0.61
CA SER A 200 3.53 0.55 -1.43
C SER A 200 3.18 1.74 -2.33
N CYS A 201 3.92 2.85 -2.21
CA CYS A 201 3.76 4.05 -3.04
C CYS A 201 5.06 4.39 -3.79
N ARG A 202 4.92 5.14 -4.87
CA ARG A 202 6.02 5.92 -5.45
C ARG A 202 5.83 7.40 -5.15
N PHE A 203 6.83 7.98 -4.51
CA PHE A 203 6.89 9.38 -4.13
C PHE A 203 8.09 10.01 -4.79
N TRP A 204 7.86 11.02 -5.62
CA TRP A 204 8.94 11.84 -6.16
C TRP A 204 8.88 13.23 -5.56
N ASP A 205 10.03 13.81 -5.25
CA ASP A 205 10.10 15.22 -4.92
C ASP A 205 9.51 16.08 -6.05
N LYS A 206 8.67 17.05 -5.70
CA LYS A 206 7.93 17.85 -6.68
C LYS A 206 8.87 18.69 -7.57
N ASN A 207 9.98 19.15 -7.00
CA ASN A 207 10.91 20.08 -7.64
C ASN A 207 12.05 19.35 -8.36
N THR A 208 12.59 18.28 -7.77
CA THR A 208 13.79 17.59 -8.29
C THR A 208 13.48 16.27 -8.98
N ASN A 209 12.27 15.72 -8.81
CA ASN A 209 11.91 14.34 -9.15
C ASN A 209 12.78 13.27 -8.44
N GLU A 210 13.45 13.63 -7.34
CA GLU A 210 14.15 12.66 -6.52
C GLU A 210 13.17 11.59 -6.01
N LYS A 211 13.54 10.32 -6.16
CA LYS A 211 12.72 9.20 -5.65
C LYS A 211 12.88 9.11 -4.14
N LEU A 212 11.76 9.18 -3.44
CA LEU A 212 11.67 9.12 -1.97
C LEU A 212 10.91 7.87 -1.52
N ASP A 213 11.10 6.78 -2.25
CA ASP A 213 10.37 5.53 -2.10
C ASP A 213 11.26 4.31 -2.32
N LYS A 214 10.67 3.12 -2.24
CA LYS A 214 11.37 1.84 -2.38
C LYS A 214 12.10 1.65 -3.71
N ASP A 215 11.81 2.43 -4.76
CA ASP A 215 12.61 2.42 -5.99
C ASP A 215 14.08 2.75 -5.72
N ARG A 216 14.41 3.49 -4.66
CA ARG A 216 15.81 3.67 -4.23
C ARG A 216 16.51 2.35 -3.93
N PHE A 217 15.81 1.40 -3.31
CA PHE A 217 16.30 0.04 -3.11
C PHE A 217 16.25 -0.77 -4.40
N ARG A 218 15.17 -0.66 -5.19
CA ARG A 218 15.02 -1.42 -6.45
C ARG A 218 16.08 -1.07 -7.49
N GLN A 219 16.57 0.17 -7.49
CA GLN A 219 17.48 0.74 -8.49
C GLN A 219 18.86 1.08 -7.93
N ASP A 220 19.19 0.63 -6.71
CA ASP A 220 20.50 0.82 -6.09
C ASP A 220 20.92 2.30 -5.94
N LEU A 221 19.97 3.19 -5.64
CA LEU A 221 20.19 4.63 -5.44
C LEU A 221 20.64 5.01 -4.02
N GLY A 222 20.76 4.03 -3.12
CA GLY A 222 21.13 4.22 -1.72
C GLY A 222 20.12 5.03 -0.88
N ASN A 223 20.44 5.29 0.39
CA ASN A 223 19.73 6.22 1.28
C ASN A 223 18.21 5.95 1.42
N VAL A 224 17.80 4.68 1.49
CA VAL A 224 16.38 4.29 1.58
C VAL A 224 15.74 4.85 2.85
N LYS A 225 16.37 4.65 4.00
CA LYS A 225 15.87 5.17 5.28
C LYS A 225 15.70 6.68 5.29
N VAL A 226 16.72 7.41 4.82
CA VAL A 226 16.71 8.89 4.75
C VAL A 226 15.53 9.38 3.89
N ALA A 227 15.25 8.71 2.77
CA ALA A 227 14.09 9.03 1.95
C ALA A 227 12.77 8.83 2.70
N TYR A 228 12.64 7.77 3.49
CA TYR A 228 11.43 7.47 4.25
C TYR A 228 11.26 8.45 5.42
N GLU A 229 12.35 8.82 6.10
CA GLU A 229 12.37 9.87 7.12
C GLU A 229 11.93 11.22 6.54
N GLU A 230 12.39 11.56 5.34
CA GLU A 230 11.98 12.78 4.65
C GLU A 230 10.48 12.76 4.30
N VAL A 231 9.95 11.65 3.79
CA VAL A 231 8.50 11.50 3.57
C VAL A 231 7.72 11.69 4.87
N LEU A 232 8.15 11.04 5.96
CA LEU A 232 7.50 11.19 7.26
C LEU A 232 7.54 12.63 7.77
N ARG A 233 8.70 13.30 7.67
CA ARG A 233 8.88 14.70 8.05
C ARG A 233 7.86 15.58 7.31
N ARG A 234 7.76 15.43 5.99
CA ARG A 234 6.81 16.19 5.16
C ARG A 234 5.35 15.90 5.53
N ILE A 235 5.00 14.64 5.81
CA ILE A 235 3.65 14.27 6.27
C ILE A 235 3.29 15.03 7.56
N LEU A 236 4.19 15.05 8.54
CA LEU A 236 3.95 15.66 9.85
C LEU A 236 3.92 17.19 9.82
N GLY A 237 4.62 17.82 8.86
CA GLY A 237 4.72 19.28 8.74
C GLY A 237 5.92 19.82 9.48
#